data_AF-A0A7U3VMZ8-F1
#
_entry.id   AF-A0A7U3VMZ8-F1
#
_cell.length_a   1.000
_cell.length_b   1.000
_cell.length_c   1.000
_cell.angle_alpha   90.00
_cell.angle_beta   90.00
_cell.angle_gamma   90.00
#
_symmetry.space_group_name_H-M   'P 1'
#
loop_
_entity.id
_entity.type
_entity.pdbx_description
1 polymer ?
#
loop_
_entity_poly.entity_id
_entity_poly.type
_entity_poly.pdbx_seq_one_letter_code
_entity_poly.pdbx_strand_id
1 'polypeptide(L)'
;MTARAYRVAGVFSNGSHGGGRGGGLAVAVVVTAVVFASGCGTAADSGTGSGGTHSTGSASGADGKNAGGGSATPGTTPAATPSAETLPLAGKVVVLDPGHNPTNYQHTAEIDRLVDIGTNRKECDTTGTETNSGYPEASYTLDVSRRVRTILAARGAKVVLTQNGDRPYGPCVDERARIGNDAHADAALSIHADGAPAGARGFHVIAPKSLHAGAADTRKIAAPSLRLATTLRAHFKAATGEPFANYLGGGKGLMVRDDLGGLNLSTVPKVFIECGNMRDAQDARSLTSTAWRQRAAQGIADGLTAFLQGSPAGPADGKR
;
A
#
# COMPACT_ATOMS: atom_id res chain seq x y z
N MET A 1 -1.80 -7.94 29.92
CA MET A 1 -1.36 -7.57 28.54
C MET A 1 -0.06 -8.30 28.25
N THR A 2 -0.06 -9.31 27.38
CA THR A 2 1.16 -10.03 26.98
C THR A 2 2.02 -9.10 26.13
N ALA A 3 3.25 -8.82 26.58
CA ALA A 3 4.25 -8.11 25.80
C ALA A 3 4.47 -8.84 24.46
N ARG A 4 4.12 -8.18 23.36
CA ARG A 4 4.35 -8.71 22.01
C ARG A 4 5.82 -8.46 21.69
N ALA A 5 6.57 -9.52 21.40
CA ALA A 5 7.92 -9.41 20.89
C ALA A 5 7.85 -9.01 19.41
N TYR A 6 8.08 -7.74 19.10
CA TYR A 6 8.23 -7.28 17.72
C TYR A 6 9.69 -7.36 17.32
N ARG A 7 9.99 -8.11 16.27
CA ARG A 7 11.27 -8.00 15.58
C ARG A 7 11.08 -7.00 14.45
N VAL A 8 11.62 -5.80 14.65
CA VAL A 8 11.83 -4.85 13.56
C VAL A 8 12.88 -5.49 12.65
N ALA A 9 12.52 -5.81 11.42
CA ALA A 9 13.52 -5.98 10.38
C ALA A 9 14.08 -4.57 10.12
N GLY A 10 15.05 -4.16 10.94
CA GLY A 10 15.77 -2.92 10.71
C GLY A 10 16.36 -2.99 9.31
N VAL A 11 15.85 -2.17 8.41
CA VAL A 11 16.46 -1.91 7.10
C VAL A 11 17.69 -1.03 7.35
N PHE A 12 18.68 -1.60 8.01
CA PHE A 12 20.03 -1.05 8.05
C PHE A 12 20.90 -2.00 7.24
N SER A 13 20.78 -1.91 5.91
CA SER A 13 21.85 -2.38 5.05
C SER A 13 22.96 -1.34 5.11
N ASN A 14 24.02 -1.66 5.86
CA ASN A 14 25.25 -0.90 5.87
C ASN A 14 25.86 -0.94 4.46
N GLY A 15 25.79 0.17 3.73
CA GLY A 15 26.50 0.32 2.48
C GLY A 15 27.99 0.42 2.77
N SER A 16 28.74 -0.65 2.59
CA SER A 16 30.21 -0.62 2.68
C SER A 16 30.84 -1.56 1.66
N HIS A 17 31.31 -1.01 0.55
CA HIS A 17 32.45 -1.58 -0.18
C HIS A 17 33.55 -0.51 -0.22
N GLY A 18 34.53 -0.67 0.68
CA GLY A 18 35.72 0.16 0.78
C GLY A 18 36.55 -0.33 1.97
N GLY A 19 37.62 -1.07 1.68
CA GLY A 19 38.37 -1.86 2.66
C GLY A 19 39.09 -1.04 3.75
N GLY A 20 39.23 -1.65 4.92
CA GLY A 20 40.05 -1.16 6.03
C GLY A 20 39.88 -2.03 7.26
N ARG A 21 40.97 -2.63 7.73
CA ARG A 21 41.03 -3.52 8.91
C ARG A 21 40.78 -2.71 10.20
N GLY A 22 40.00 -3.27 11.14
CA GLY A 22 40.15 -2.94 12.57
C GLY A 22 38.86 -2.93 13.41
N GLY A 23 38.86 -3.74 14.47
CA GLY A 23 38.21 -3.43 15.77
C GLY A 23 36.71 -3.70 15.90
N GLY A 24 36.35 -4.87 16.43
CA GLY A 24 34.98 -5.18 16.85
C GLY A 24 34.61 -4.47 18.16
N LEU A 25 33.40 -3.91 18.20
CA LEU A 25 32.70 -3.54 19.44
C LEU A 25 31.27 -4.10 19.36
N ALA A 26 31.00 -5.13 20.15
CA ALA A 26 29.66 -5.69 20.28
C ALA A 26 28.88 -4.86 21.32
N VAL A 27 27.83 -4.17 20.89
CA VAL A 27 26.87 -3.52 21.81
C VAL A 27 25.72 -4.50 22.02
N ALA A 28 25.68 -5.11 23.21
CA ALA A 28 24.57 -5.93 23.65
C ALA A 28 23.42 -5.03 24.14
N VAL A 29 22.24 -5.16 23.54
CA VAL A 29 21.02 -4.50 24.03
C VAL A 29 20.28 -5.46 24.95
N VAL A 30 20.17 -5.09 26.23
CA VAL A 30 19.41 -5.79 27.26
C VAL A 30 17.92 -5.45 27.10
N VAL A 31 17.07 -6.47 26.99
CA VAL A 31 15.60 -6.33 27.00
C VAL A 31 15.07 -6.70 28.37
N THR A 32 14.54 -5.73 29.11
CA THR A 32 13.86 -5.96 30.39
C THR A 32 12.36 -6.11 30.13
N ALA A 33 11.79 -7.28 30.45
CA ALA A 33 10.35 -7.54 30.37
C ALA A 33 9.65 -7.16 31.69
N VAL A 34 8.59 -6.37 31.62
CA VAL A 34 7.68 -6.09 32.75
C VAL A 34 6.31 -6.70 32.43
N VAL A 35 5.85 -7.61 33.29
CA VAL A 35 4.57 -8.32 33.18
C VAL A 35 3.53 -7.62 34.08
N PHE A 36 2.38 -7.22 33.51
CA PHE A 36 1.18 -6.87 34.27
C PHE A 36 0.02 -7.80 33.90
N ALA A 37 -0.48 -8.49 34.93
CA ALA A 37 -1.65 -9.37 34.94
C ALA A 37 -2.92 -8.59 35.31
N SER A 38 -4.03 -8.90 34.63
CA SER A 38 -5.46 -8.67 34.94
C SER A 38 -6.22 -9.12 33.69
N GLY A 39 -7.38 -9.76 33.70
CA GLY A 39 -8.41 -10.06 34.70
C GLY A 39 -9.70 -10.33 33.89
N CYS A 40 -10.46 -11.36 34.23
CA CYS A 40 -11.53 -11.97 33.43
C CYS A 40 -12.85 -11.16 33.45
N GLY A 41 -13.69 -11.31 32.41
CA GLY A 41 -15.08 -10.85 32.39
C GLY A 41 -15.80 -11.24 31.09
N THR A 42 -16.87 -12.04 31.21
CA THR A 42 -17.62 -12.73 30.13
C THR A 42 -19.04 -12.18 29.92
N ALA A 43 -19.58 -12.44 28.70
CA ALA A 43 -21.00 -12.65 28.31
C ALA A 43 -21.95 -11.43 28.36
N ALA A 44 -23.05 -11.28 27.60
CA ALA A 44 -23.81 -12.02 26.57
C ALA A 44 -24.76 -10.96 25.92
N ASP A 45 -24.98 -10.90 24.61
CA ASP A 45 -25.96 -11.60 23.74
C ASP A 45 -27.27 -10.83 23.44
N SER A 46 -27.66 -10.94 22.15
CA SER A 46 -29.00 -10.95 21.55
C SER A 46 -29.89 -9.71 21.50
N GLY A 47 -30.39 -9.43 20.28
CA GLY A 47 -31.42 -8.43 19.98
C GLY A 47 -31.84 -8.48 18.51
N THR A 48 -32.59 -9.52 18.14
CA THR A 48 -33.24 -9.73 16.84
C THR A 48 -34.43 -8.77 16.67
N GLY A 49 -34.62 -8.23 15.47
CA GLY A 49 -35.80 -7.41 15.13
C GLY A 49 -36.08 -7.42 13.62
N SER A 50 -37.03 -8.26 13.23
CA SER A 50 -37.58 -8.44 11.88
C SER A 50 -38.73 -7.47 11.60
N GLY A 51 -38.95 -7.13 10.33
CA GLY A 51 -40.30 -6.90 9.80
C GLY A 51 -40.51 -5.63 8.99
N GLY A 52 -41.05 -5.78 7.76
CA GLY A 52 -41.83 -4.73 7.10
C GLY A 52 -41.61 -4.54 5.60
N THR A 53 -42.16 -5.43 4.77
CA THR A 53 -42.37 -5.25 3.33
C THR A 53 -43.69 -4.52 3.02
N HIS A 54 -43.84 -4.14 1.73
CA HIS A 54 -45.01 -3.60 0.99
C HIS A 54 -45.01 -2.06 0.87
N SER A 55 -45.06 -1.49 -0.34
CA SER A 55 -46.17 -1.67 -1.27
C SER A 55 -45.81 -1.43 -2.74
N THR A 56 -46.56 -2.16 -3.57
CA THR A 56 -46.69 -2.14 -5.02
C THR A 56 -47.48 -0.93 -5.54
N GLY A 57 -47.12 -0.43 -6.72
CA GLY A 57 -47.96 0.46 -7.52
C GLY A 57 -47.70 0.25 -9.02
N SER A 58 -48.50 -0.62 -9.64
CA SER A 58 -48.68 -0.68 -11.08
C SER A 58 -49.83 0.24 -11.49
N ALA A 59 -49.68 0.96 -12.59
CA ALA A 59 -50.81 1.33 -13.44
C ALA A 59 -50.34 1.37 -14.90
N SER A 60 -51.10 0.64 -15.71
CA SER A 60 -50.94 0.43 -17.15
C SER A 60 -52.05 1.17 -17.89
N GLY A 61 -51.85 1.46 -19.18
CA GLY A 61 -52.89 1.87 -20.14
C GLY A 61 -52.57 3.17 -20.88
N ALA A 62 -52.92 3.38 -22.14
CA ALA A 62 -53.19 2.54 -23.31
C ALA A 62 -53.32 3.51 -24.51
N ASP A 63 -52.85 3.06 -25.67
CA ASP A 63 -53.21 3.41 -27.06
C ASP A 63 -53.91 4.72 -27.44
N GLY A 64 -53.34 5.38 -28.46
CA GLY A 64 -54.02 6.37 -29.29
C GLY A 64 -53.29 6.62 -30.60
N LYS A 65 -53.71 5.94 -31.68
CA LYS A 65 -53.31 6.20 -33.08
C LYS A 65 -53.81 7.59 -33.52
N ASN A 66 -52.99 8.35 -34.23
CA ASN A 66 -53.48 9.16 -35.35
C ASN A 66 -52.40 9.41 -36.41
N ALA A 67 -52.81 9.36 -37.68
CA ALA A 67 -51.99 9.54 -38.86
C ALA A 67 -52.11 10.98 -39.41
N GLY A 68 -51.07 11.46 -40.09
CA GLY A 68 -51.22 12.54 -41.08
C GLY A 68 -50.03 13.49 -41.25
N GLY A 69 -49.50 13.52 -42.48
CA GLY A 69 -49.09 14.76 -43.17
C GLY A 69 -47.73 15.36 -42.83
N GLY A 70 -46.78 15.27 -43.76
CA GLY A 70 -45.40 15.69 -43.57
C GLY A 70 -45.11 17.20 -43.59
N SER A 71 -43.92 17.53 -43.10
CA SER A 71 -43.14 18.69 -43.54
C SER A 71 -41.67 18.42 -43.20
N ALA A 72 -40.79 18.53 -44.19
CA ALA A 72 -39.37 18.23 -44.08
C ALA A 72 -38.67 19.24 -43.14
N THR A 73 -38.17 18.74 -42.01
CA THR A 73 -37.34 19.49 -41.06
C THR A 73 -35.86 19.26 -41.40
N PRO A 74 -34.98 20.28 -41.35
CA PRO A 74 -33.55 20.10 -41.58
C PRO A 74 -32.97 19.06 -40.62
N GLY A 75 -32.22 18.11 -41.16
CA GLY A 75 -31.61 17.01 -40.41
C GLY A 75 -30.81 17.52 -39.23
N THR A 76 -31.33 17.31 -38.03
CA THR A 76 -30.57 17.46 -36.80
C THR A 76 -29.61 16.28 -36.77
N THR A 77 -28.32 16.53 -36.98
CA THR A 77 -27.25 15.57 -36.67
C THR A 77 -27.54 14.97 -35.30
N PRO A 78 -27.61 13.64 -35.13
CA PRO A 78 -27.73 13.06 -33.80
C PRO A 78 -26.61 13.63 -32.96
N ALA A 79 -26.96 14.43 -31.95
CA ALA A 79 -26.01 14.83 -30.94
C ALA A 79 -25.42 13.53 -30.41
N ALA A 80 -24.10 13.38 -30.55
CA ALA A 80 -23.39 12.25 -29.99
C ALA A 80 -23.85 12.11 -28.54
N THR A 81 -24.52 10.99 -28.25
CA THR A 81 -24.86 10.65 -26.87
C THR A 81 -23.56 10.76 -26.09
N PRO A 82 -23.48 11.54 -24.99
CA PRO A 82 -22.27 11.59 -24.20
C PRO A 82 -21.96 10.14 -23.85
N SER A 83 -20.82 9.63 -24.36
CA SER A 83 -20.34 8.32 -23.97
C SER A 83 -20.30 8.34 -22.45
N ALA A 84 -20.96 7.38 -21.81
CA ALA A 84 -20.91 7.19 -20.37
C ALA A 84 -19.45 7.39 -19.95
N GLU A 85 -19.18 8.44 -19.17
CA GLU A 85 -17.82 8.82 -18.81
C GLU A 85 -17.17 7.59 -18.18
N THR A 86 -16.26 6.95 -18.92
CA THR A 86 -15.50 5.83 -18.38
C THR A 86 -14.71 6.40 -17.22
N LEU A 87 -15.00 5.93 -16.01
CA LEU A 87 -14.30 6.30 -14.79
C LEU A 87 -12.78 6.30 -15.05
N PRO A 88 -12.00 7.19 -14.40
CA PRO A 88 -10.61 7.47 -14.77
C PRO A 88 -9.67 6.25 -14.79
N LEU A 89 -10.04 5.15 -14.11
CA LEU A 89 -9.30 3.89 -14.04
C LEU A 89 -10.13 2.69 -14.53
N ALA A 90 -11.19 2.90 -15.31
CA ALA A 90 -11.96 1.81 -15.91
C ALA A 90 -11.03 0.85 -16.70
N GLY A 91 -11.16 -0.44 -16.41
CA GLY A 91 -10.32 -1.49 -17.01
C GLY A 91 -8.91 -1.62 -16.43
N LYS A 92 -8.51 -0.78 -15.48
CA LYS A 92 -7.22 -0.90 -14.79
C LYS A 92 -7.27 -1.87 -13.63
N VAL A 93 -6.19 -2.61 -13.43
CA VAL A 93 -5.99 -3.51 -12.30
C VAL A 93 -4.86 -2.96 -11.41
N VAL A 94 -5.17 -2.73 -10.14
CA VAL A 94 -4.18 -2.28 -9.14
C VAL A 94 -4.09 -3.32 -8.03
N VAL A 95 -2.86 -3.71 -7.71
CA VAL A 95 -2.59 -4.57 -6.54
C VAL A 95 -2.07 -3.71 -5.40
N LEU A 96 -2.73 -3.79 -4.25
CA LEU A 96 -2.24 -3.18 -3.01
C LEU A 96 -1.77 -4.28 -2.08
N ASP A 97 -0.59 -4.09 -1.52
CA ASP A 97 0.07 -5.02 -0.63
C ASP A 97 0.19 -4.35 0.75
N PRO A 98 -0.79 -4.54 1.66
CA PRO A 98 -0.64 -4.06 3.01
C PRO A 98 0.46 -4.89 3.69
N GLY A 99 1.57 -4.23 3.99
CA GLY A 99 2.75 -4.85 4.59
C GLY A 99 2.44 -5.58 5.89
N HIS A 100 3.10 -6.72 6.08
CA HIS A 100 2.93 -7.60 7.25
C HIS A 100 1.50 -8.17 7.38
N ASN A 101 1.23 -8.83 8.51
CA ASN A 101 -0.10 -9.28 8.89
C ASN A 101 -0.40 -9.03 10.37
N PRO A 102 -1.68 -8.77 10.73
CA PRO A 102 -2.06 -8.43 12.10
C PRO A 102 -1.62 -9.45 13.15
N THR A 103 -1.54 -10.73 12.81
CA THR A 103 -1.30 -11.86 13.72
C THR A 103 0.05 -12.56 13.52
N ASN A 104 0.95 -12.03 12.67
CA ASN A 104 2.28 -12.64 12.44
C ASN A 104 3.06 -12.91 13.74
N TYR A 105 2.89 -12.07 14.78
CA TYR A 105 3.53 -12.25 16.09
C TYR A 105 3.13 -13.55 16.82
N GLN A 106 2.08 -14.26 16.36
CA GLN A 106 1.64 -15.55 16.89
C GLN A 106 2.19 -16.74 16.08
N HIS A 107 2.85 -16.48 14.95
CA HIS A 107 3.23 -17.45 13.92
C HIS A 107 4.71 -17.27 13.52
N THR A 108 5.58 -17.05 14.52
CA THR A 108 6.98 -16.70 14.25
C THR A 108 7.72 -17.82 13.51
N ALA A 109 7.42 -19.09 13.79
CA ALA A 109 8.05 -20.21 13.10
C ALA A 109 7.70 -20.25 11.61
N GLU A 110 6.45 -19.92 11.27
CA GLU A 110 5.96 -19.94 9.89
C GLU A 110 6.51 -18.76 9.08
N ILE A 111 6.59 -17.57 9.68
CA ILE A 111 7.12 -16.36 9.01
C ILE A 111 8.65 -16.35 8.94
N ASP A 112 9.35 -17.02 9.87
CA ASP A 112 10.83 -17.14 9.84
C ASP A 112 11.32 -18.14 8.78
N ARG A 113 10.43 -18.94 8.18
CA ARG A 113 10.79 -19.86 7.08
C ARG A 113 11.35 -19.06 5.90
N LEU A 114 12.56 -19.41 5.48
CA LEU A 114 13.18 -18.76 4.33
C LEU A 114 12.48 -19.10 3.01
N VAL A 115 12.20 -18.06 2.23
CA VAL A 115 11.70 -18.10 0.85
C VAL A 115 12.73 -17.55 -0.12
N ASP A 116 12.64 -17.96 -1.38
CA ASP A 116 13.48 -17.42 -2.45
C ASP A 116 12.98 -16.04 -2.86
N ILE A 117 13.86 -15.04 -2.88
CA ILE A 117 13.55 -13.66 -3.30
C ILE A 117 14.17 -13.31 -4.67
N GLY A 118 14.55 -14.32 -5.44
CA GLY A 118 15.16 -14.26 -6.75
C GLY A 118 16.67 -14.07 -6.71
N THR A 119 17.17 -13.20 -5.85
CA THR A 119 18.62 -12.91 -5.71
C THR A 119 19.30 -13.63 -4.55
N ASN A 120 18.53 -14.02 -3.53
CA ASN A 120 18.97 -14.75 -2.34
C ASN A 120 17.73 -15.36 -1.64
N ARG A 121 17.86 -15.80 -0.39
CA ARG A 121 16.73 -16.18 0.47
C ARG A 121 16.56 -15.22 1.64
N LYS A 122 15.31 -14.96 2.03
CA LYS A 122 14.92 -14.15 3.20
C LYS A 122 13.70 -14.77 3.88
N GLU A 123 13.40 -14.34 5.09
CA GLU A 123 12.23 -14.76 5.85
C GLU A 123 10.94 -14.57 5.03
N CYS A 124 9.98 -15.48 5.21
CA CYS A 124 8.69 -15.48 4.54
C CYS A 124 7.97 -14.15 4.76
N ASP A 125 7.89 -13.68 6.00
CA ASP A 125 7.34 -12.38 6.37
C ASP A 125 7.95 -11.94 7.71
N THR A 126 7.60 -10.75 8.18
CA THR A 126 7.99 -10.27 9.52
C THR A 126 6.78 -9.68 10.25
N THR A 127 6.94 -9.39 11.54
CA THR A 127 5.87 -8.76 12.33
C THR A 127 5.61 -7.30 11.95
N GLY A 128 6.56 -6.65 11.30
CA GLY A 128 6.63 -5.20 11.18
C GLY A 128 7.06 -4.54 12.50
N THR A 129 7.11 -3.21 12.48
CA THR A 129 7.35 -2.37 13.66
C THR A 129 6.05 -1.95 14.34
N GLU A 130 6.13 -1.05 15.31
CA GLU A 130 4.98 -0.40 15.94
C GLU A 130 5.36 0.99 16.47
N THR A 131 4.37 1.79 16.84
CA THR A 131 4.66 3.02 17.61
C THR A 131 5.09 2.70 19.02
N ASN A 132 5.72 3.67 19.70
CA ASN A 132 6.06 3.54 21.13
C ASN A 132 4.83 3.36 22.04
N SER A 133 3.62 3.67 21.54
CA SER A 133 2.36 3.44 22.24
C SER A 133 1.69 2.11 21.85
N GLY A 134 2.36 1.24 21.09
CA GLY A 134 1.87 -0.08 20.72
C GLY A 134 0.89 -0.11 19.54
N TYR A 135 0.86 0.90 18.67
CA TYR A 135 0.07 0.84 17.44
C TYR A 135 0.87 0.09 16.36
N PRO A 136 0.45 -1.12 15.93
CA PRO A 136 1.27 -1.96 15.05
C PRO A 136 1.28 -1.48 13.61
N GLU A 137 2.41 -1.66 12.92
CA GLU A 137 2.54 -1.37 11.49
C GLU A 137 1.49 -2.12 10.67
N ALA A 138 1.32 -3.43 10.91
CA ALA A 138 0.34 -4.25 10.19
C ALA A 138 -1.10 -3.71 10.29
N SER A 139 -1.46 -3.05 11.40
CA SER A 139 -2.75 -2.39 11.56
C SER A 139 -2.84 -1.11 10.75
N TYR A 140 -1.75 -0.32 10.72
CA TYR A 140 -1.64 0.89 9.89
C TYR A 140 -1.75 0.57 8.40
N THR A 141 -0.95 -0.37 7.91
CA THR A 141 -0.87 -0.71 6.49
C THR A 141 -2.20 -1.26 5.98
N LEU A 142 -2.88 -2.10 6.77
CA LEU A 142 -4.18 -2.66 6.44
C LEU A 142 -5.28 -1.59 6.39
N ASP A 143 -5.33 -0.66 7.36
CA ASP A 143 -6.30 0.46 7.34
C ASP A 143 -6.09 1.35 6.11
N VAL A 144 -4.85 1.79 5.85
CA VAL A 144 -4.54 2.65 4.70
C VAL A 144 -4.84 1.94 3.38
N SER A 145 -4.45 0.67 3.23
CA SER A 145 -4.72 -0.10 2.00
C SER A 145 -6.21 -0.26 1.73
N ARG A 146 -7.03 -0.48 2.76
CA ARG A 146 -8.50 -0.54 2.61
C ARG A 146 -9.09 0.80 2.18
N ARG A 147 -8.57 1.93 2.70
CA ARG A 147 -8.97 3.27 2.25
C ARG A 147 -8.58 3.52 0.80
N VAL A 148 -7.35 3.20 0.42
CA VAL A 148 -6.85 3.33 -0.97
C VAL A 148 -7.72 2.48 -1.91
N ARG A 149 -8.03 1.24 -1.53
CA ARG A 149 -8.94 0.37 -2.29
C ARG A 149 -10.28 1.04 -2.55
N THR A 150 -10.92 1.60 -1.52
CA THR A 150 -12.21 2.28 -1.68
C THR A 150 -12.12 3.44 -2.68
N ILE A 151 -11.07 4.26 -2.59
CA ILE A 151 -10.87 5.41 -3.49
C ILE A 151 -10.61 4.95 -4.93
N LEU A 152 -9.76 3.96 -5.14
CA LEU A 152 -9.43 3.44 -6.47
C LEU A 152 -10.62 2.71 -7.12
N ALA A 153 -11.40 1.96 -6.34
CA ALA A 153 -12.62 1.31 -6.83
C ALA A 153 -13.66 2.35 -7.27
N ALA A 154 -13.83 3.45 -6.51
CA ALA A 154 -14.69 4.56 -6.92
C ALA A 154 -14.21 5.25 -8.22
N ARG A 155 -12.92 5.11 -8.55
CA ARG A 155 -12.31 5.57 -9.82
C ARG A 155 -12.38 4.52 -10.93
N GLY A 156 -13.01 3.37 -10.71
CA GLY A 156 -13.22 2.33 -11.72
C GLY A 156 -12.14 1.26 -11.81
N ALA A 157 -11.12 1.28 -10.95
CA ALA A 157 -10.09 0.25 -10.93
C ALA A 157 -10.61 -1.05 -10.31
N LYS A 158 -10.22 -2.19 -10.87
CA LYS A 158 -10.24 -3.47 -10.15
C LYS A 158 -9.07 -3.47 -9.16
N VAL A 159 -9.37 -3.59 -7.87
CA VAL A 159 -8.34 -3.60 -6.83
C VAL A 159 -8.22 -4.98 -6.21
N VAL A 160 -7.01 -5.52 -6.19
CA VAL A 160 -6.66 -6.78 -5.53
C VAL A 160 -5.81 -6.46 -4.30
N LEU A 161 -6.15 -7.05 -3.14
CA LEU A 161 -5.29 -6.99 -1.96
C LEU A 161 -4.49 -8.28 -1.85
N THR A 162 -3.19 -8.20 -1.51
CA THR A 162 -2.39 -9.42 -1.22
C THR A 162 -2.86 -10.13 0.04
N GLN A 163 -3.40 -9.38 1.00
CA GLN A 163 -4.08 -9.88 2.21
C GLN A 163 -5.10 -8.85 2.71
N ASN A 164 -6.11 -9.30 3.46
CA ASN A 164 -7.12 -8.42 4.03
C ASN A 164 -7.38 -8.68 5.51
N GLY A 165 -6.38 -9.16 6.26
CA GLY A 165 -6.48 -9.49 7.68
C GLY A 165 -7.30 -10.75 7.98
N ASP A 166 -7.47 -11.62 6.98
CA ASP A 166 -8.28 -12.84 6.98
C ASP A 166 -7.45 -14.13 7.02
N ARG A 167 -6.11 -14.00 7.09
CA ARG A 167 -5.16 -15.10 7.21
C ARG A 167 -4.50 -15.10 8.59
N PRO A 168 -4.17 -16.29 9.14
CA PRO A 168 -3.45 -16.38 10.42
C PRO A 168 -2.04 -15.76 10.34
N TYR A 169 -1.35 -15.91 9.21
CA TYR A 169 -0.07 -15.27 8.91
C TYR A 169 0.15 -15.20 7.39
N GLY A 170 1.13 -14.40 6.96
CA GLY A 170 1.46 -14.24 5.54
C GLY A 170 0.28 -13.71 4.69
N PRO A 171 0.39 -13.66 3.37
CA PRO A 171 1.27 -14.41 2.49
C PRO A 171 2.75 -14.03 2.63
N CYS A 172 3.62 -14.97 2.29
CA CYS A 172 5.05 -14.70 2.24
C CYS A 172 5.39 -13.67 1.16
N VAL A 173 6.54 -13.00 1.25
CA VAL A 173 6.97 -11.93 0.32
C VAL A 173 7.05 -12.37 -1.16
N ASP A 174 7.35 -13.63 -1.41
CA ASP A 174 7.33 -14.27 -2.74
C ASP A 174 5.89 -14.47 -3.24
N GLU A 175 4.99 -14.97 -2.38
CA GLU A 175 3.56 -15.08 -2.69
C GLU A 175 2.92 -13.70 -2.93
N ARG A 176 3.29 -12.67 -2.17
CA ARG A 176 2.84 -11.28 -2.37
C ARG A 176 3.23 -10.74 -3.75
N ALA A 177 4.43 -11.04 -4.23
CA ALA A 177 4.85 -10.69 -5.58
C ALA A 177 4.06 -11.47 -6.63
N ARG A 178 3.89 -12.78 -6.44
CA ARG A 178 3.16 -13.65 -7.35
C ARG A 178 1.70 -13.24 -7.51
N ILE A 179 1.00 -12.84 -6.43
CA ILE A 179 -0.37 -12.31 -6.51
C ILE A 179 -0.45 -11.12 -7.48
N GLY A 180 0.56 -10.23 -7.47
CA GLY A 180 0.62 -9.09 -8.38
C GLY A 180 0.78 -9.51 -9.84
N ASN A 181 1.65 -10.50 -10.08
CA ASN A 181 1.94 -11.03 -11.39
C ASN A 181 0.73 -11.79 -11.98
N ASP A 182 0.13 -12.67 -11.19
CA ASP A 182 -1.04 -13.50 -11.55
C ASP A 182 -2.28 -12.64 -11.84
N ALA A 183 -2.39 -11.47 -11.19
CA ALA A 183 -3.46 -10.51 -11.45
C ALA A 183 -3.27 -9.71 -12.75
N HIS A 184 -2.11 -9.82 -13.41
CA HIS A 184 -1.70 -8.98 -14.54
C HIS A 184 -1.89 -7.48 -14.24
N ALA A 185 -1.50 -7.04 -13.05
CA ALA A 185 -1.75 -5.67 -12.61
C ALA A 185 -1.03 -4.63 -13.47
N ASP A 186 -1.70 -3.48 -13.72
CA ASP A 186 -1.07 -2.32 -14.35
C ASP A 186 -0.08 -1.62 -13.39
N ALA A 187 -0.32 -1.73 -12.08
CA ALA A 187 0.56 -1.25 -11.02
C ALA A 187 0.36 -2.04 -9.73
N ALA A 188 1.44 -2.23 -8.98
CA ALA A 188 1.41 -2.77 -7.63
C ALA A 188 2.09 -1.82 -6.62
N LEU A 189 1.56 -1.75 -5.40
CA LEU A 189 2.10 -0.92 -4.34
C LEU A 189 2.13 -1.67 -3.02
N SER A 190 3.31 -1.79 -2.40
CA SER A 190 3.41 -2.17 -0.99
C SER A 190 3.34 -0.94 -0.10
N ILE A 191 2.46 -0.98 0.90
CA ILE A 191 2.25 0.12 1.86
C ILE A 191 2.82 -0.33 3.20
N HIS A 192 3.76 0.45 3.73
CA HIS A 192 4.51 0.20 4.96
C HIS A 192 4.67 1.48 5.81
N ALA A 193 5.20 1.31 7.02
CA ALA A 193 5.75 2.40 7.82
C ALA A 193 7.03 1.93 8.53
N ASP A 194 8.03 2.80 8.61
CA ASP A 194 9.38 2.40 9.00
C ASP A 194 9.58 2.43 10.53
N GLY A 195 10.67 1.81 11.00
CA GLY A 195 11.16 1.88 12.36
C GLY A 195 12.62 2.32 12.42
N ALA A 196 12.84 3.60 12.69
CA ALA A 196 14.17 4.21 12.83
C ALA A 196 14.32 4.94 14.18
N PRO A 197 15.52 5.29 14.65
CA PRO A 197 15.69 6.03 15.92
C PRO A 197 14.89 7.34 15.99
N ALA A 198 14.57 7.80 17.20
CA ALA A 198 13.87 9.07 17.37
C ALA A 198 14.61 10.24 16.71
N GLY A 199 13.89 11.17 16.08
CA GLY A 199 14.47 12.27 15.30
C GLY A 199 14.74 11.92 13.83
N ALA A 200 14.82 10.63 13.49
CA ALA A 200 14.72 10.15 12.11
C ALA A 200 13.24 10.18 11.70
N ARG A 201 12.88 10.96 10.68
CA ARG A 201 11.47 11.15 10.31
C ARG A 201 11.26 11.45 8.84
N GLY A 202 10.03 11.30 8.39
CA GLY A 202 9.60 11.51 7.02
C GLY A 202 9.42 10.21 6.23
N PHE A 203 8.78 10.33 5.07
CA PHE A 203 8.42 9.21 4.21
C PHE A 203 9.45 8.99 3.09
N HIS A 204 9.47 7.78 2.54
CA HIS A 204 10.25 7.50 1.34
C HIS A 204 9.59 6.43 0.46
N VAL A 205 9.93 6.44 -0.83
CA VAL A 205 9.45 5.45 -1.81
C VAL A 205 10.63 4.62 -2.31
N ILE A 206 10.44 3.31 -2.45
CA ILE A 206 11.46 2.37 -2.90
C ILE A 206 11.06 1.80 -4.26
N ALA A 207 11.94 1.97 -5.24
CA ALA A 207 11.83 1.36 -6.57
C ALA A 207 12.81 0.17 -6.70
N PRO A 208 12.49 -0.82 -7.56
CA PRO A 208 13.42 -1.90 -7.88
C PRO A 208 14.61 -1.37 -8.67
N LYS A 209 15.81 -1.87 -8.35
CA LYS A 209 16.96 -1.80 -9.25
C LYS A 209 16.68 -2.63 -10.50
N SER A 210 17.28 -2.26 -11.63
CA SER A 210 17.28 -3.10 -12.83
C SER A 210 18.22 -4.30 -12.60
N LEU A 211 17.66 -5.50 -12.53
CA LEU A 211 18.35 -6.73 -12.15
C LEU A 211 18.03 -7.86 -13.11
N HIS A 212 18.99 -8.76 -13.28
CA HIS A 212 18.82 -10.06 -13.91
C HIS A 212 19.71 -11.06 -13.19
N ALA A 213 19.16 -11.72 -12.16
CA ALA A 213 19.89 -12.63 -11.29
C ALA A 213 18.93 -13.65 -10.66
N GLY A 214 19.29 -14.94 -10.72
CA GLY A 214 18.42 -16.03 -10.27
C GLY A 214 17.03 -15.96 -10.88
N ALA A 215 15.98 -16.00 -10.04
CA ALA A 215 14.60 -15.85 -10.50
C ALA A 215 14.15 -14.38 -10.67
N ALA A 216 14.98 -13.40 -10.31
CA ALA A 216 14.66 -11.98 -10.45
C ALA A 216 15.02 -11.46 -11.85
N ASP A 217 14.03 -10.90 -12.55
CA ASP A 217 14.22 -10.11 -13.77
C ASP A 217 13.31 -8.86 -13.74
N THR A 218 13.88 -7.76 -13.26
CA THR A 218 13.18 -6.48 -13.12
C THR A 218 13.49 -5.52 -14.26
N ARG A 219 14.27 -5.93 -15.28
CA ARG A 219 14.73 -5.03 -16.36
C ARG A 219 13.57 -4.32 -17.07
N LYS A 220 12.48 -5.05 -17.32
CA LYS A 220 11.27 -4.51 -17.99
C LYS A 220 10.48 -3.55 -17.10
N ILE A 221 10.58 -3.69 -15.77
CA ILE A 221 9.75 -2.94 -14.83
C ILE A 221 10.51 -1.87 -14.06
N ALA A 222 11.85 -1.83 -14.10
CA ALA A 222 12.64 -0.85 -13.36
C ALA A 222 12.31 0.61 -13.76
N ALA A 223 12.31 0.92 -15.05
CA ALA A 223 11.98 2.26 -15.54
C ALA A 223 10.51 2.69 -15.24
N PRO A 224 9.47 1.89 -15.54
CA PRO A 224 8.10 2.27 -15.18
C PRO A 224 7.89 2.32 -13.66
N SER A 225 8.55 1.46 -12.88
CA SER A 225 8.48 1.52 -11.41
C SER A 225 9.14 2.78 -10.85
N LEU A 226 10.23 3.26 -11.46
CA LEU A 226 10.83 4.54 -11.08
C LEU A 226 9.90 5.72 -11.39
N ARG A 227 9.17 5.69 -12.52
CA ARG A 227 8.12 6.69 -12.80
C ARG A 227 6.98 6.60 -11.78
N LEU A 228 6.51 5.40 -11.45
CA LEU A 228 5.51 5.21 -10.40
C LEU A 228 6.02 5.78 -9.07
N ALA A 229 7.27 5.50 -8.70
CA ALA A 229 7.84 5.95 -7.44
C ALA A 229 7.89 7.48 -7.32
N THR A 230 8.35 8.17 -8.38
CA THR A 230 8.47 9.63 -8.37
C THR A 230 7.10 10.32 -8.41
N THR A 231 6.15 9.79 -9.18
CA THR A 231 4.76 10.28 -9.18
C THR A 231 4.10 10.08 -7.83
N LEU A 232 4.15 8.87 -7.26
CA LEU A 232 3.60 8.56 -5.95
C LEU A 232 4.18 9.46 -4.86
N ARG A 233 5.51 9.64 -4.87
CA ARG A 233 6.21 10.53 -3.93
C ARG A 233 5.68 11.96 -3.96
N ALA A 234 5.46 12.52 -5.15
CA ALA A 234 4.96 13.89 -5.29
C ALA A 234 3.53 14.03 -4.74
N HIS A 235 2.63 13.12 -5.11
CA HIS A 235 1.23 13.17 -4.66
C HIS A 235 1.08 12.87 -3.17
N PHE A 236 1.86 11.93 -2.62
CA PHE A 236 1.86 11.65 -1.19
C PHE A 236 2.30 12.86 -0.37
N LYS A 237 3.40 13.52 -0.77
CA LYS A 237 3.87 14.75 -0.14
C LYS A 237 2.81 15.84 -0.18
N ALA A 238 2.20 16.09 -1.33
CA ALA A 238 1.19 17.13 -1.50
C ALA A 238 -0.05 16.90 -0.63
N ALA A 239 -0.51 15.65 -0.51
CA ALA A 239 -1.71 15.32 0.26
C ALA A 239 -1.48 15.31 1.78
N THR A 240 -0.30 14.88 2.22
CA THR A 240 -0.03 14.65 3.66
C THR A 240 0.74 15.79 4.33
N GLY A 241 1.55 16.53 3.57
CA GLY A 241 2.56 17.45 4.10
C GLY A 241 3.78 16.75 4.71
N GLU A 242 3.88 15.42 4.66
CA GLU A 242 4.98 14.67 5.25
C GLU A 242 6.31 15.03 4.56
N PRO A 243 7.39 15.36 5.30
CA PRO A 243 8.71 15.58 4.72
C PRO A 243 9.28 14.28 4.14
N PHE A 244 10.25 14.42 3.25
CA PHE A 244 11.07 13.27 2.85
C PHE A 244 11.90 12.78 4.03
N ALA A 245 12.09 11.46 4.10
CA ALA A 245 12.90 10.80 5.12
C ALA A 245 14.29 11.45 5.24
N ASN A 246 14.65 11.95 6.42
CA ASN A 246 15.94 12.60 6.69
C ASN A 246 17.08 11.61 7.04
N TYR A 247 16.80 10.31 7.08
CA TYR A 247 17.71 9.26 7.54
C TYR A 247 18.05 8.23 6.46
N LEU A 248 17.39 8.30 5.29
CA LEU A 248 17.59 7.39 4.16
C LEU A 248 17.56 8.15 2.82
N GLY A 249 18.15 7.56 1.78
CA GLY A 249 18.10 8.10 0.41
C GLY A 249 18.69 9.51 0.25
N GLY A 250 19.59 9.93 1.16
CA GLY A 250 20.19 11.26 1.16
C GLY A 250 19.18 12.41 1.27
N GLY A 251 18.05 12.20 1.97
CA GLY A 251 17.01 13.22 2.14
C GLY A 251 16.06 13.39 0.95
N LYS A 252 16.19 12.54 -0.09
CA LYS A 252 15.40 12.67 -1.33
C LYS A 252 14.04 11.95 -1.27
N GLY A 253 13.76 11.17 -0.23
CA GLY A 253 12.53 10.38 -0.11
C GLY A 253 12.36 9.35 -1.22
N LEU A 254 13.47 8.90 -1.84
CA LEU A 254 13.49 7.92 -2.92
C LEU A 254 14.72 7.02 -2.78
N MET A 255 14.51 5.72 -2.91
CA MET A 255 15.57 4.72 -2.93
C MET A 255 15.39 3.73 -4.08
N VAL A 256 16.49 3.17 -4.56
CA VAL A 256 16.51 2.09 -5.54
C VAL A 256 17.25 0.91 -4.91
N ARG A 257 16.59 -0.25 -4.79
CA ARG A 257 17.08 -1.40 -4.01
C ARG A 257 16.96 -2.72 -4.76
N ASP A 258 17.76 -3.72 -4.35
CA ASP A 258 17.85 -5.06 -4.94
C ASP A 258 17.67 -6.22 -3.93
N ASP A 259 17.21 -5.91 -2.72
CA ASP A 259 17.15 -6.86 -1.59
C ASP A 259 15.73 -7.17 -1.08
N LEU A 260 14.69 -6.70 -1.78
CA LEU A 260 13.29 -6.87 -1.40
C LEU A 260 12.58 -7.86 -2.34
N GLY A 261 12.22 -9.04 -1.84
CA GLY A 261 11.56 -10.08 -2.66
C GLY A 261 10.27 -9.63 -3.33
N GLY A 262 9.47 -8.83 -2.63
CA GLY A 262 8.28 -8.21 -3.19
C GLY A 262 8.55 -7.34 -4.43
N LEU A 263 9.74 -6.75 -4.55
CA LEU A 263 10.19 -5.98 -5.73
C LEU A 263 10.89 -6.86 -6.76
N ASN A 264 11.86 -7.66 -6.31
CA ASN A 264 12.74 -8.47 -7.17
C ASN A 264 11.95 -9.49 -8.00
N LEU A 265 10.87 -10.03 -7.46
CA LEU A 265 10.03 -11.05 -8.11
C LEU A 265 8.83 -10.46 -8.87
N SER A 266 8.68 -9.13 -8.90
CA SER A 266 7.58 -8.48 -9.61
C SER A 266 7.83 -8.46 -11.12
N THR A 267 6.84 -8.88 -11.91
CA THR A 267 6.83 -8.73 -13.37
C THR A 267 5.96 -7.56 -13.85
N VAL A 268 5.35 -6.84 -12.91
CA VAL A 268 4.55 -5.62 -13.13
C VAL A 268 5.23 -4.41 -12.47
N PRO A 269 4.94 -3.15 -12.89
CA PRO A 269 5.46 -1.97 -12.21
C PRO A 269 5.09 -1.98 -10.72
N LYS A 270 6.09 -1.98 -9.83
CA LYS A 270 5.88 -2.11 -8.38
C LYS A 270 6.84 -1.24 -7.58
N VAL A 271 6.32 -0.63 -6.50
CA VAL A 271 7.10 0.16 -5.54
C VAL A 271 6.66 -0.15 -4.10
N PHE A 272 7.48 0.24 -3.13
CA PHE A 272 7.10 0.30 -1.72
C PHE A 272 7.00 1.76 -1.30
N ILE A 273 6.06 2.11 -0.45
CA ILE A 273 6.05 3.38 0.27
C ILE A 273 6.17 3.12 1.77
N GLU A 274 7.18 3.72 2.38
CA GLU A 274 7.33 3.83 3.81
C GLU A 274 6.77 5.19 4.23
N CYS A 275 5.57 5.19 4.82
CA CYS A 275 4.78 6.40 5.00
C CYS A 275 5.27 7.37 6.08
N GLY A 276 6.24 6.95 6.90
CA GLY A 276 6.81 7.69 8.03
C GLY A 276 7.47 6.74 9.03
N ASN A 277 8.16 7.28 10.04
CA ASN A 277 8.81 6.48 11.08
C ASN A 277 7.89 6.29 12.31
N MET A 278 7.44 5.06 12.58
CA MET A 278 6.58 4.75 13.75
C MET A 278 7.25 5.02 15.10
N ARG A 279 8.58 5.05 15.15
CA ARG A 279 9.36 5.29 16.38
C ARG A 279 9.65 6.76 16.63
N ASP A 280 9.40 7.64 15.66
CA ASP A 280 9.44 9.09 15.85
C ASP A 280 8.09 9.62 16.34
N ALA A 281 8.12 10.51 17.34
CA ALA A 281 6.89 11.00 17.97
C ALA A 281 6.03 11.88 17.04
N GLN A 282 6.61 12.58 16.06
CA GLN A 282 5.84 13.41 15.13
C GLN A 282 5.14 12.54 14.09
N ASP A 283 5.89 11.63 13.47
CA ASP A 283 5.34 10.71 12.48
C ASP A 283 4.33 9.76 13.14
N ALA A 284 4.59 9.25 14.34
CA ALA A 284 3.62 8.43 15.07
C ALA A 284 2.28 9.13 15.33
N ARG A 285 2.27 10.44 15.62
CA ARG A 285 1.03 11.24 15.75
C ARG A 285 0.27 11.31 14.43
N SER A 286 0.97 11.45 13.31
CA SER A 286 0.38 11.39 11.98
C SER A 286 -0.18 10.00 11.67
N LEU A 287 0.61 8.94 11.82
CA LEU A 287 0.23 7.57 11.48
C LEU A 287 -0.95 7.05 12.31
N THR A 288 -1.07 7.47 13.57
CA THR A 288 -2.19 7.13 14.47
C THR A 288 -3.44 7.97 14.25
N SER A 289 -3.35 9.11 13.54
CA SER A 289 -4.50 9.96 13.21
C SER A 289 -5.32 9.40 12.05
N THR A 290 -6.60 9.14 12.28
CA THR A 290 -7.56 8.71 11.25
C THR A 290 -7.64 9.70 10.09
N ALA A 291 -7.66 11.01 10.38
CA ALA A 291 -7.72 12.05 9.36
C ALA A 291 -6.44 12.09 8.50
N TRP A 292 -5.28 11.89 9.12
CA TRP A 292 -4.02 11.83 8.36
C TRP A 292 -3.94 10.55 7.53
N ARG A 293 -4.36 9.39 8.05
CA ARG A 293 -4.45 8.13 7.26
C ARG A 293 -5.36 8.28 6.05
N GLN A 294 -6.46 9.04 6.16
CA GLN A 294 -7.30 9.36 5.01
C GLN A 294 -6.57 10.21 3.98
N ARG A 295 -5.80 11.23 4.39
CA ARG A 295 -4.97 12.03 3.47
C ARG A 295 -3.86 11.22 2.82
N ALA A 296 -3.21 10.33 3.57
CA ALA A 296 -2.22 9.39 3.05
C ALA A 296 -2.85 8.49 1.97
N ALA A 297 -4.02 7.91 2.24
CA ALA A 297 -4.74 7.10 1.27
C ALA A 297 -5.15 7.88 0.01
N GLN A 298 -5.57 9.14 0.17
CA GLN A 298 -5.87 10.03 -0.95
C GLN A 298 -4.63 10.30 -1.81
N GLY A 299 -3.50 10.69 -1.20
CA GLY A 299 -2.25 10.94 -1.92
C GLY A 299 -1.72 9.70 -2.64
N ILE A 300 -1.86 8.51 -2.02
CA ILE A 300 -1.52 7.24 -2.68
C ILE A 300 -2.42 7.00 -3.90
N ALA A 301 -3.74 7.12 -3.74
CA ALA A 301 -4.68 6.89 -4.83
C ALA A 301 -4.48 7.89 -5.98
N ASP A 302 -4.18 9.15 -5.68
CA ASP A 302 -3.86 10.19 -6.66
C ASP A 302 -2.57 9.89 -7.42
N GLY A 303 -1.52 9.47 -6.72
CA GLY A 303 -0.27 9.06 -7.35
C GLY A 303 -0.42 7.85 -8.28
N LEU A 304 -1.17 6.83 -7.84
CA LEU A 304 -1.49 5.67 -8.67
C LEU A 304 -2.34 6.05 -9.88
N THR A 305 -3.33 6.93 -9.68
CA THR A 305 -4.20 7.40 -10.78
C THR A 305 -3.39 8.17 -11.83
N ALA A 306 -2.57 9.12 -11.39
CA ALA A 306 -1.71 9.90 -12.28
C ALA A 306 -0.73 9.02 -13.06
N PHE A 307 -0.12 8.02 -12.40
CA PHE A 307 0.75 7.06 -13.08
C PHE A 307 0.02 6.27 -14.17
N LEU A 308 -1.17 5.74 -13.86
CA LEU A 308 -1.95 4.89 -14.77
C LEU A 308 -2.57 5.66 -15.95
N GLN A 309 -2.81 6.96 -15.79
CA GLN A 309 -3.26 7.86 -16.86
C GLN A 309 -2.11 8.39 -17.73
N GLY A 310 -0.86 8.06 -17.40
CA GLY A 310 0.31 8.53 -18.14
C GLY A 310 0.68 10.00 -17.85
N SER A 311 0.09 10.61 -16.83
CA SER A 311 0.43 11.99 -16.44
C SER A 311 1.90 12.08 -16.02
N PRO A 312 2.63 13.13 -16.44
CA PRO A 312 3.98 13.37 -15.93
C PRO A 312 3.93 13.58 -14.41
N ALA A 313 4.98 13.18 -13.70
CA ALA A 313 5.14 13.54 -12.29
C ALA A 313 5.02 15.08 -12.19
N GLY A 314 4.19 15.58 -11.27
CA GLY A 314 4.07 17.01 -11.00
C GLY A 314 5.44 17.67 -10.81
N PRO A 315 5.56 19.00 -11.00
CA PRO A 315 6.84 19.69 -11.16
C PRO A 315 7.85 19.24 -10.11
N ALA A 316 8.99 18.73 -10.59
CA ALA A 316 10.09 18.38 -9.73
C ALA A 316 10.55 19.63 -8.99
N ASP A 317 10.49 19.60 -7.65
CA ASP A 317 11.12 20.60 -6.82
C ASP A 317 12.62 20.67 -7.19
N GLY A 318 13.05 21.80 -7.76
CA GLY A 318 14.47 22.18 -7.83
C GLY A 318 15.10 22.32 -9.23
N LYS A 319 14.70 23.34 -9.99
CA LYS A 319 15.67 24.29 -10.55
C LYS A 319 15.51 25.62 -9.81
N ARG A 320 16.33 25.85 -8.80
CA ARG A 320 16.83 27.16 -8.39
C ARG A 320 18.27 26.97 -7.94
#